data_AF-A0A5C6M497-F1
#
_entry.id   AF-A0A5C6M497-F1
#
_cell.length_a   1.000
_cell.length_b   1.000
_cell.length_c   1.000
_cell.angle_alpha   90.00
_cell.angle_beta   90.00
_cell.angle_gamma   90.00
#
_symmetry.space_group_name_H-M   'P 1'
#
loop_
_entity.id
_entity.type
_entity.pdbx_description
1 polymer ?
#
loop_
_entity_poly.entity_id
_entity_poly.type
_entity_poly.pdbx_seq_one_letter_code
_entity_poly.pdbx_strand_id
1 'polypeptide(L)'
;GILGFAGLNLLGVAESGLICVVAATVYAAGKTFLWPTMLAVVSEQFPKGGAITIGAIGGVGMLSAGLLGGPGIGFKQDYNASQELAKNAAVYERYQTATESAFFGFKVKGLDGAKVGVLGDNGKELARAQEMAAKSGKTDENTAALAGWWAEASKTAAEDKKLVDAAGLYGGRQALKLTSFVPAAMAVLYLLLILYFKARGGYKAVQVDGAAPAGH
;
A
#
# COMPACT_ATOMS: atom_id res chain seq x y z
N GLY A 1 4.77 -1.33 16.79
CA GLY A 1 5.84 -0.49 16.24
C GLY A 1 6.99 -1.31 15.68
N ILE A 2 7.90 -1.76 16.55
CA ILE A 2 9.11 -2.53 16.16
C ILE A 2 8.78 -3.80 15.37
N LEU A 3 7.82 -4.61 15.83
CA LEU A 3 7.39 -5.81 15.09
C LEU A 3 6.80 -5.48 13.71
N GLY A 4 6.11 -4.34 13.58
CA GLY A 4 5.59 -3.88 12.29
C GLY A 4 6.71 -3.46 11.33
N PHE A 5 7.73 -2.79 11.84
CA PHE A 5 8.94 -2.44 11.08
C PHE A 5 9.70 -3.71 10.65
N ALA A 6 9.94 -4.63 11.59
CA ALA A 6 10.61 -5.89 11.32
C ALA A 6 9.83 -6.75 10.29
N GLY A 7 8.52 -6.90 10.47
CA GLY A 7 7.67 -7.67 9.57
C GLY A 7 7.65 -7.13 8.13
N LEU A 8 7.60 -5.81 7.94
CA LEU A 8 7.68 -5.20 6.61
C LEU A 8 9.06 -5.34 5.97
N ASN A 9 10.15 -5.24 6.75
CA ASN A 9 11.49 -5.50 6.24
C ASN A 9 11.67 -6.97 5.84
N LEU A 10 11.14 -7.90 6.64
CA LEU A 10 11.12 -9.33 6.33
C LEU A 10 10.33 -9.61 5.04
N LEU A 11 9.15 -9.01 4.86
CA LEU A 11 8.39 -9.12 3.60
C LEU A 11 9.16 -8.54 2.41
N GLY A 12 9.90 -7.44 2.62
CA GLY A 12 10.73 -6.83 1.58
C GLY A 12 11.93 -7.66 1.13
N VAL A 13 12.27 -8.75 1.83
CA VAL A 13 13.35 -9.69 1.45
C VAL A 13 12.86 -11.13 1.28
N ALA A 14 11.59 -11.41 1.54
CA ALA A 14 11.04 -12.75 1.43
C ALA A 14 11.04 -13.25 -0.02
N GLU A 15 11.52 -14.48 -0.21
CA GLU A 15 11.61 -15.13 -1.52
C GLU A 15 10.69 -16.35 -1.65
N SER A 16 10.28 -16.94 -0.52
CA SER A 16 9.39 -18.11 -0.51
C SER A 16 8.04 -17.80 0.15
N GLY A 17 6.99 -18.47 -0.31
CA GLY A 17 5.63 -18.28 0.21
C GLY A 17 5.52 -18.53 1.72
N LEU A 18 6.26 -19.51 2.25
CA LEU A 18 6.28 -19.79 3.69
C LEU A 18 6.89 -18.63 4.49
N ILE A 19 8.00 -18.07 4.02
CA ILE A 19 8.64 -16.92 4.67
C ILE A 19 7.72 -15.69 4.59
N CYS A 20 7.00 -15.50 3.48
CA CYS A 20 5.99 -14.44 3.37
C CYS A 20 4.89 -14.57 4.43
N VAL A 21 4.38 -15.78 4.70
CA VAL A 21 3.36 -16.01 5.74
C VAL A 21 3.91 -15.69 7.13
N VAL A 22 5.13 -16.12 7.44
CA VAL A 22 5.78 -15.82 8.73
C VAL A 22 5.98 -14.30 8.88
N ALA A 23 6.52 -13.64 7.85
CA ALA A 23 6.76 -12.21 7.85
C ALA A 23 5.46 -11.39 7.97
N ALA A 24 4.40 -11.81 7.26
CA ALA A 24 3.06 -11.22 7.36
C ALA A 24 2.47 -11.39 8.76
N THR A 25 2.70 -12.54 9.41
CA THR A 25 2.26 -12.77 10.79
C THR A 25 2.98 -11.84 11.78
N VAL A 26 4.29 -11.67 11.65
CA VAL A 26 5.08 -10.73 12.48
C VAL A 26 4.58 -9.30 12.29
N TYR A 27 4.32 -8.91 11.05
CA TYR A 27 3.73 -7.61 10.73
C TYR A 27 2.33 -7.44 11.33
N ALA A 28 1.47 -8.45 11.19
CA ALA A 28 0.11 -8.44 11.72
C ALA A 28 0.11 -8.30 13.25
N ALA A 29 0.94 -9.08 13.95
CA ALA A 29 1.15 -8.95 15.38
C ALA A 29 1.63 -7.53 15.76
N GLY A 30 2.45 -6.89 14.93
CA GLY A 30 2.87 -5.51 15.13
C GLY A 30 1.77 -4.47 14.91
N LYS A 31 0.80 -4.74 14.03
CA LYS A 31 -0.31 -3.85 13.69
C LYS A 31 -1.50 -3.96 14.64
N THR A 32 -1.80 -5.16 15.15
CA THR A 32 -2.98 -5.43 15.99
C THR A 32 -3.01 -4.63 17.28
N PHE A 33 -1.85 -4.22 17.82
CA PHE A 33 -1.80 -3.39 19.03
C PHE A 33 -2.04 -1.91 18.74
N LEU A 34 -1.68 -1.40 17.57
CA LEU A 34 -1.58 0.05 17.35
C LEU A 34 -2.94 0.73 17.27
N TRP A 35 -3.92 0.10 16.61
CA TRP A 35 -5.24 0.68 16.44
C TRP A 35 -6.08 0.66 17.73
N PRO A 36 -6.20 -0.48 18.44
CA PRO A 36 -6.97 -0.53 19.68
C PRO A 36 -6.36 0.33 20.79
N THR A 37 -5.03 0.37 20.92
CA THR A 37 -4.37 1.20 21.95
C THR A 37 -4.52 2.70 21.67
N MET A 38 -4.45 3.11 20.39
CA MET A 38 -4.71 4.50 20.01
C MET A 38 -6.13 4.93 20.40
N LEU A 39 -7.14 4.12 20.04
CA LEU A 39 -8.52 4.41 20.37
C LEU A 39 -8.79 4.36 21.88
N ALA A 40 -8.14 3.45 22.62
CA ALA A 40 -8.22 3.39 24.07
C ALA A 40 -7.70 4.69 24.72
N VAL A 41 -6.49 5.15 24.34
CA VAL A 41 -5.92 6.42 24.85
C VAL A 41 -6.84 7.60 24.50
N VAL A 42 -7.39 7.65 23.29
CA VAL A 42 -8.35 8.70 22.90
C VAL A 42 -9.60 8.66 23.77
N SER A 43 -10.16 7.47 24.03
CA SER A 43 -11.35 7.32 24.87
C SER A 43 -11.14 7.79 26.31
N GLU A 44 -9.95 7.57 26.87
CA GLU A 44 -9.61 7.94 28.25
C GLU A 44 -9.18 9.40 28.40
N GLN A 45 -8.64 10.02 27.35
CA GLN A 45 -8.25 11.45 27.35
C GLN A 45 -9.40 12.38 26.94
N PHE A 46 -10.37 11.88 26.17
CA PHE A 46 -11.53 12.65 25.69
C PHE A 46 -12.88 11.98 26.06
N PRO A 47 -13.13 11.65 27.34
CA PRO A 47 -14.31 10.90 27.76
C PRO A 47 -15.63 11.63 27.46
N LYS A 48 -15.64 12.97 27.50
CA LYS A 48 -16.81 13.80 27.15
C LYS A 48 -17.21 13.70 25.67
N GLY A 49 -16.27 13.33 24.81
CA GLY A 49 -16.50 13.18 23.37
C GLY A 49 -17.10 11.83 22.98
N GLY A 50 -17.03 10.83 23.87
CA GLY A 50 -17.66 9.52 23.72
C GLY A 50 -17.43 8.87 22.35
N ALA A 51 -18.48 8.23 21.81
CA ALA A 51 -18.42 7.54 20.53
C ALA A 51 -18.11 8.45 19.33
N ILE A 52 -18.47 9.74 19.40
CA ILE A 52 -18.26 10.70 18.30
C ILE A 52 -16.77 10.96 18.10
N THR A 53 -16.02 11.21 19.17
CA THR A 53 -14.57 11.43 19.08
C THR A 53 -13.82 10.18 18.63
N ILE A 54 -14.18 9.00 19.16
CA ILE A 54 -13.58 7.72 18.77
C ILE A 54 -13.86 7.43 17.29
N GLY A 55 -15.10 7.63 16.85
CA GLY A 55 -15.50 7.45 15.45
C GLY A 55 -14.81 8.42 14.49
N ALA A 56 -14.68 9.70 14.87
CA ALA A 56 -13.97 10.70 14.08
C ALA A 56 -12.48 10.37 13.90
N ILE A 57 -11.79 10.00 14.98
CA ILE A 57 -10.38 9.61 14.92
C ILE A 57 -10.19 8.34 14.08
N GLY A 58 -11.06 7.34 14.24
CA GLY A 58 -11.06 6.15 13.39
C GLY A 58 -11.29 6.47 11.91
N GLY A 59 -12.25 7.34 11.62
CA GLY A 59 -12.57 7.82 10.27
C GLY A 59 -11.39 8.55 9.62
N VAL A 60 -10.77 9.50 10.33
CA VAL A 60 -9.57 10.22 9.85
C VAL A 60 -8.42 9.25 9.59
N GLY A 61 -8.23 8.25 10.45
CA GLY A 61 -7.21 7.21 10.26
C GLY A 61 -7.44 6.41 8.98
N MET A 62 -8.68 5.98 8.72
CA MET A 62 -9.03 5.22 7.51
C MET A 62 -8.95 6.07 6.24
N LEU A 63 -9.41 7.32 6.28
CA LEU A 63 -9.27 8.25 5.16
C LEU A 63 -7.80 8.52 4.83
N SER A 64 -6.95 8.70 5.85
CA SER A 64 -5.51 8.89 5.66
C SER A 64 -4.86 7.66 5.00
N ALA A 65 -5.24 6.45 5.41
CA ALA A 65 -4.74 5.22 4.81
C ALA A 65 -5.16 5.07 3.34
N GLY A 66 -6.41 5.39 3.00
CA GLY A 66 -6.93 5.31 1.63
C GLY A 66 -6.40 6.39 0.70
N LEU A 67 -6.44 7.65 1.13
CA LEU A 67 -6.11 8.80 0.29
C LEU A 67 -4.59 9.01 0.14
N LEU A 68 -3.81 8.68 1.16
CA LEU A 68 -2.36 8.93 1.16
C LEU A 68 -1.56 7.62 1.13
N GLY A 69 -1.97 6.63 1.90
CA GLY A 69 -1.26 5.36 2.02
C GLY A 69 -1.25 4.58 0.71
N GLY A 70 -2.42 4.27 0.15
CA GLY A 70 -2.56 3.51 -1.10
C GLY A 70 -1.78 4.14 -2.27
N PRO A 71 -2.10 5.39 -2.66
CA PRO A 71 -1.40 6.07 -3.75
C PRO A 71 0.10 6.25 -3.50
N GLY A 72 0.51 6.51 -2.25
CA GLY A 72 1.92 6.68 -1.92
C GLY A 72 2.74 5.39 -2.00
N ILE A 73 2.15 4.25 -1.62
CA ILE A 73 2.77 2.93 -1.79
C ILE A 73 2.86 2.59 -3.28
N GLY A 74 1.78 2.82 -4.04
CA GLY A 74 1.76 2.63 -5.49
C GLY A 74 2.83 3.45 -6.21
N PHE A 75 2.92 4.75 -5.88
CA PHE A 75 3.96 5.62 -6.43
C PHE A 75 5.38 5.13 -6.12
N LYS A 76 5.64 4.68 -4.88
CA LYS A 76 6.96 4.12 -4.53
C LYS A 76 7.26 2.83 -5.29
N GLN A 77 6.25 1.97 -5.48
CA GLN A 77 6.40 0.76 -6.27
C GLN A 77 6.72 1.10 -7.72
N ASP A 78 5.95 2.00 -8.34
CA ASP A 78 6.15 2.45 -9.72
C ASP A 78 7.53 3.09 -9.90
N TYR A 79 7.92 3.99 -9.00
CA TYR A 79 9.23 4.67 -9.04
C TYR A 79 10.41 3.70 -9.01
N ASN A 80 10.36 2.70 -8.13
CA ASN A 80 11.44 1.73 -8.02
C ASN A 80 11.40 0.69 -9.15
N ALA A 81 10.21 0.25 -9.59
CA ALA A 81 10.07 -0.68 -10.71
C ALA A 81 10.53 -0.05 -12.03
N SER A 82 10.12 1.19 -12.29
CA SER A 82 10.53 1.93 -13.48
C SER A 82 12.04 2.19 -13.49
N GLN A 83 12.65 2.53 -12.36
CA GLN A 83 14.12 2.67 -12.30
C GLN A 83 14.85 1.35 -12.56
N GLU A 84 14.33 0.23 -12.06
CA GLU A 84 14.94 -1.08 -12.30
C GLU A 84 14.81 -1.48 -13.78
N LEU A 85 13.63 -1.27 -14.38
CA LEU A 85 13.39 -1.60 -15.78
C LEU A 85 14.10 -0.63 -16.74
N ALA A 86 14.31 0.63 -16.35
CA ALA A 86 15.03 1.63 -17.14
C ALA A 86 16.49 1.25 -17.43
N LYS A 87 17.07 0.30 -16.68
CA LYS A 87 18.36 -0.33 -17.02
C LYS A 87 18.32 -1.04 -18.38
N ASN A 88 17.13 -1.41 -18.84
CA ASN A 88 16.84 -1.98 -20.16
C ASN A 88 15.87 -1.06 -20.91
N ALA A 89 16.37 0.04 -21.48
CA ALA A 89 15.57 1.10 -22.10
C ALA A 89 14.54 0.58 -23.12
N ALA A 90 14.91 -0.40 -23.96
CA ALA A 90 14.02 -0.97 -24.96
C ALA A 90 12.80 -1.68 -24.34
N VAL A 91 12.98 -2.37 -23.21
CA VAL A 91 11.88 -3.04 -22.51
C VAL A 91 11.04 -2.00 -21.77
N TYR A 92 11.69 -1.05 -21.11
CA TYR A 92 10.99 0.04 -20.44
C TYR A 92 10.06 0.81 -21.38
N GLU A 93 10.50 1.19 -22.57
CA GLU A 93 9.65 1.90 -23.54
C GLU A 93 8.43 1.09 -24.00
N ARG A 94 8.57 -0.24 -24.11
CA ARG A 94 7.44 -1.12 -24.48
C ARG A 94 6.36 -1.15 -23.40
N TYR A 95 6.77 -1.16 -22.12
CA TYR A 95 5.89 -1.40 -20.97
C TYR A 95 5.54 -0.16 -20.15
N GLN A 96 6.17 0.99 -20.38
CA GLN A 96 5.83 2.22 -19.65
C GLN A 96 4.39 2.69 -19.95
N THR A 97 3.82 3.39 -18.97
CA THR A 97 2.56 4.12 -19.13
C THR A 97 2.74 5.36 -20.00
N ALA A 98 1.69 5.72 -20.76
CA ALA A 98 1.66 7.01 -21.45
C ALA A 98 1.49 8.17 -20.47
N THR A 99 0.78 7.94 -19.38
CA THR A 99 0.47 8.92 -18.32
C THR A 99 1.42 8.79 -17.14
N GLU A 100 1.74 9.93 -16.51
CA GLU A 100 2.55 9.95 -15.29
C GLU A 100 1.67 9.78 -14.05
N SER A 101 2.06 8.88 -13.16
CA SER A 101 1.54 8.81 -11.80
C SER A 101 2.13 9.96 -11.00
N ALA A 102 1.28 10.71 -10.29
CA ALA A 102 1.71 11.83 -9.44
C ALA A 102 1.36 11.58 -7.98
N PHE A 103 2.31 11.82 -7.07
CA PHE A 103 2.09 11.78 -5.63
C PHE A 103 2.82 12.93 -4.95
N PHE A 104 2.09 13.81 -4.25
CA PHE A 104 2.65 15.00 -3.60
C PHE A 104 3.57 15.85 -4.50
N GLY A 105 3.18 16.06 -5.77
CA GLY A 105 3.93 16.86 -6.73
C GLY A 105 5.10 16.14 -7.41
N PHE A 106 5.48 14.95 -6.95
CA PHE A 106 6.43 14.08 -7.64
C PHE A 106 5.73 13.28 -8.74
N LYS A 107 6.38 13.10 -9.88
CA LYS A 107 5.83 12.38 -11.03
C LYS A 107 6.72 11.21 -11.42
N VAL A 108 6.11 10.11 -11.83
CA VAL A 108 6.79 8.93 -12.35
C VAL A 108 5.97 8.33 -13.49
N LYS A 109 6.64 7.91 -14.57
CA LYS A 109 6.04 6.99 -15.54
C LYS A 109 6.20 5.56 -15.01
N GLY A 110 5.10 4.97 -14.58
CA GLY A 110 5.08 3.61 -14.06
C GLY A 110 5.11 2.57 -15.19
N LEU A 111 4.97 1.30 -14.80
CA LEU A 111 4.67 0.24 -15.76
C LEU A 111 3.16 0.18 -15.99
N ASP A 112 2.76 -0.01 -17.24
CA ASP A 112 1.35 -0.13 -17.61
C ASP A 112 0.81 -1.48 -17.13
N GLY A 113 -0.05 -1.42 -16.12
CA GLY A 113 -0.61 -2.61 -15.47
C GLY A 113 -1.38 -3.51 -16.44
N ALA A 114 -1.99 -2.97 -17.50
CA ALA A 114 -2.66 -3.79 -18.51
C ALA A 114 -1.63 -4.53 -19.36
N LYS A 115 -0.58 -3.85 -19.84
CA LYS A 115 0.51 -4.49 -20.60
C LYS A 115 1.25 -5.55 -19.78
N VAL A 116 1.53 -5.26 -18.50
CA VAL A 116 2.16 -6.21 -17.57
C VAL A 116 1.24 -7.41 -17.31
N GLY A 117 -0.08 -7.19 -17.18
CA GLY A 117 -1.06 -8.26 -17.04
C GLY A 117 -1.08 -9.20 -18.25
N VAL A 118 -1.11 -8.65 -19.46
CA VAL A 118 -1.06 -9.39 -20.73
C VAL A 118 0.26 -10.16 -20.88
N LEU A 119 1.38 -9.61 -20.42
CA LEU A 119 2.65 -10.32 -20.39
C LEU A 119 2.63 -11.50 -19.41
N GLY A 120 1.98 -11.33 -18.26
CA GLY A 120 1.90 -12.32 -17.20
C GLY A 120 1.14 -13.59 -17.60
N ASP A 121 0.06 -13.44 -18.36
CA ASP A 121 -0.77 -14.54 -18.83
C ASP A 121 -0.49 -14.96 -20.29
N ASN A 122 0.46 -14.30 -20.95
CA ASN A 122 0.82 -14.48 -22.35
C ASN A 122 -0.35 -14.17 -23.32
N GLY A 123 -1.17 -13.17 -22.99
CA GLY A 123 -2.28 -12.68 -23.81
C GLY A 123 -3.57 -13.49 -23.74
N LYS A 124 -3.68 -14.42 -22.77
CA LYS A 124 -4.86 -15.30 -22.63
C LYS A 124 -6.13 -14.53 -22.29
N GLU A 125 -6.08 -13.66 -21.29
CA GLU A 125 -7.24 -12.85 -20.89
C GLU A 125 -7.54 -11.78 -21.94
N LEU A 126 -6.52 -11.28 -22.66
CA LEU A 126 -6.74 -10.38 -23.78
C LEU A 126 -7.50 -11.06 -24.92
N ALA A 127 -7.11 -12.28 -25.30
CA ALA A 127 -7.83 -13.06 -26.31
C ALA A 127 -9.28 -13.36 -25.88
N ARG A 128 -9.47 -13.74 -24.60
CA ARG A 128 -10.80 -13.95 -24.03
C ARG A 128 -11.65 -12.68 -24.06
N ALA A 129 -11.07 -11.53 -23.72
CA ALA A 129 -11.74 -10.24 -23.78
C ALA A 129 -12.16 -9.88 -25.20
N GLN A 130 -11.30 -10.13 -26.20
CA GLN A 130 -11.62 -9.93 -27.62
C GLN A 130 -12.77 -10.84 -28.09
N GLU A 131 -12.79 -12.10 -27.68
CA GLU A 131 -13.90 -13.01 -28.00
C GLU A 131 -15.23 -12.55 -27.38
N MET A 132 -15.21 -12.08 -26.13
CA MET A 132 -16.41 -11.55 -25.48
C MET A 132 -16.89 -10.24 -26.12
N ALA A 133 -15.97 -9.37 -26.52
CA ALA A 133 -16.27 -8.15 -27.26
C ALA A 133 -16.95 -8.46 -28.61
N ALA A 134 -16.42 -9.44 -29.35
CA ALA A 134 -17.00 -9.90 -30.61
C ALA A 134 -18.42 -10.49 -30.45
N LYS A 135 -18.67 -11.22 -29.36
CA LYS A 135 -20.00 -11.79 -29.03
C LYS A 135 -21.01 -10.75 -28.56
N SER A 136 -20.55 -9.67 -27.93
CA SER A 136 -21.41 -8.64 -27.35
C SER A 136 -21.62 -7.41 -28.26
N GLY A 137 -20.92 -7.35 -29.40
CA GLY A 137 -20.99 -6.24 -30.34
C GLY A 137 -20.45 -4.91 -29.79
N LYS A 138 -19.77 -4.93 -28.63
CA LYS A 138 -19.14 -3.76 -28.02
C LYS A 138 -17.66 -3.76 -28.36
N THR A 139 -17.24 -2.81 -29.19
CA THR A 139 -15.83 -2.55 -29.46
C THR A 139 -15.26 -1.71 -28.31
N ASP A 140 -14.29 -2.24 -27.58
CA ASP A 140 -13.51 -1.49 -26.59
C ASP A 140 -12.18 -1.06 -27.24
N GLU A 141 -12.03 0.24 -27.47
CA GLU A 141 -10.82 0.83 -28.06
C GLU A 141 -9.55 0.46 -27.29
N ASN A 142 -9.64 0.32 -25.95
CA ASN A 142 -8.49 -0.05 -25.13
C ASN A 142 -8.05 -1.49 -25.37
N THR A 143 -9.02 -2.39 -25.55
CA THR A 143 -8.74 -3.81 -25.85
C THR A 143 -8.13 -3.95 -27.25
N ALA A 144 -8.61 -3.16 -28.22
CA ALA A 144 -8.03 -3.12 -29.56
C ALA A 144 -6.60 -2.56 -29.56
N ALA A 145 -6.34 -1.49 -28.80
CA ALA A 145 -5.00 -0.91 -28.65
C ALA A 145 -4.02 -1.89 -27.98
N LEU A 146 -4.46 -2.59 -26.92
CA LEU A 146 -3.66 -3.62 -26.25
C LEU A 146 -3.33 -4.79 -27.17
N ALA A 147 -4.29 -5.23 -27.99
CA ALA A 147 -4.05 -6.29 -28.98
C ALA A 147 -3.06 -5.88 -30.06
N GLY A 148 -3.16 -4.64 -30.56
CA GLY A 148 -2.19 -4.09 -31.51
C GLY A 148 -0.77 -4.03 -30.93
N TRP A 149 -0.64 -3.59 -29.69
CA TRP A 149 0.65 -3.61 -28.98
C TRP A 149 1.17 -5.04 -28.75
N TRP A 150 0.30 -5.97 -28.34
CA TRP A 150 0.68 -7.34 -28.01
C TRP A 150 1.18 -8.13 -29.23
N ALA A 151 0.67 -7.84 -30.43
CA ALA A 151 1.14 -8.47 -31.67
C ALA A 151 2.65 -8.30 -31.89
N GLU A 152 3.22 -7.16 -31.48
CA GLU A 152 4.65 -6.90 -31.54
C GLU A 152 5.38 -7.32 -30.26
N ALA A 153 4.82 -7.01 -29.08
CA ALA A 153 5.45 -7.32 -27.79
C ALA A 153 5.57 -8.84 -27.51
N SER A 154 4.67 -9.66 -28.06
CA SER A 154 4.69 -11.13 -27.93
C SER A 154 5.98 -11.76 -28.48
N LYS A 155 6.66 -11.12 -29.44
CA LYS A 155 7.91 -11.60 -30.04
C LYS A 155 9.07 -11.63 -29.05
N THR A 156 9.10 -10.70 -28.10
CA THR A 156 10.12 -10.58 -27.05
C THR A 156 9.60 -10.95 -25.66
N ALA A 157 8.34 -11.38 -25.55
CA ALA A 157 7.65 -11.59 -24.27
C ALA A 157 8.40 -12.52 -23.31
N ALA A 158 9.06 -13.57 -23.80
CA ALA A 158 9.79 -14.50 -22.94
C ALA A 158 10.98 -13.85 -22.21
N GLU A 159 11.67 -12.91 -22.86
CA GLU A 159 12.78 -12.15 -22.28
C GLU A 159 12.25 -10.98 -21.43
N ASP A 160 11.29 -10.26 -21.99
CA ASP A 160 10.65 -9.11 -21.34
C ASP A 160 10.01 -9.51 -20.01
N LYS A 161 9.34 -10.67 -19.96
CA LYS A 161 8.70 -11.18 -18.75
C LYS A 161 9.67 -11.29 -17.58
N LYS A 162 10.88 -11.80 -17.81
CA LYS A 162 11.88 -11.92 -16.74
C LYS A 162 12.27 -10.57 -16.17
N LEU A 163 12.45 -9.58 -17.03
CA LEU A 163 12.87 -8.22 -16.65
C LEU A 163 11.73 -7.45 -15.97
N VAL A 164 10.51 -7.55 -16.52
CA VAL A 164 9.31 -6.90 -15.99
C VAL A 164 8.92 -7.50 -14.64
N ASP A 165 8.94 -8.83 -14.50
CA ASP A 165 8.67 -9.49 -13.22
C ASP A 165 9.72 -9.11 -12.17
N ALA A 166 11.00 -9.09 -12.53
CA ALA A 166 12.08 -8.68 -11.64
C ALA A 166 11.93 -7.22 -11.20
N ALA A 167 11.60 -6.32 -12.12
CA ALA A 167 11.36 -4.91 -11.85
C ALA A 167 10.15 -4.70 -10.94
N GLY A 168 9.02 -5.36 -11.22
CA GLY A 168 7.81 -5.29 -10.39
C GLY A 168 8.06 -5.81 -8.97
N LEU A 169 8.77 -6.94 -8.84
CA LEU A 169 9.13 -7.53 -7.56
C LEU A 169 10.13 -6.64 -6.78
N TYR A 170 11.11 -6.05 -7.45
CA TYR A 170 12.01 -5.07 -6.85
C TYR A 170 11.22 -3.84 -6.34
N GLY A 171 10.33 -3.29 -7.16
CA GLY A 171 9.49 -2.15 -6.81
C GLY A 171 8.63 -2.44 -5.57
N GLY A 172 7.94 -3.58 -5.55
CA GLY A 172 7.11 -3.99 -4.41
C GLY A 172 7.93 -4.18 -3.12
N ARG A 173 9.11 -4.82 -3.21
CA ARG A 173 10.02 -5.01 -2.07
C ARG A 173 10.54 -3.68 -1.51
N GLN A 174 10.91 -2.74 -2.37
CA GLN A 174 11.36 -1.41 -1.94
C GLN A 174 10.20 -0.62 -1.32
N ALA A 175 9.00 -0.69 -1.89
CA ALA A 175 7.82 -0.07 -1.33
C ALA A 175 7.53 -0.59 0.10
N LEU A 176 7.66 -1.90 0.34
CA LEU A 176 7.51 -2.50 1.67
C LEU A 176 8.57 -1.98 2.66
N LYS A 177 9.85 -1.96 2.27
CA LYS A 177 10.95 -1.45 3.10
C LYS A 177 10.79 0.03 3.44
N LEU A 178 10.46 0.86 2.46
CA LEU A 178 10.20 2.29 2.69
C LEU A 178 8.96 2.53 3.55
N THR A 179 7.95 1.68 3.43
CA THR A 179 6.73 1.76 4.25
C THR A 179 6.97 1.27 5.68
N SER A 180 8.00 0.45 5.92
CA SER A 180 8.37 -0.01 7.26
C SER A 180 8.69 1.13 8.23
N PHE A 181 9.19 2.26 7.72
CA PHE A 181 9.47 3.44 8.53
C PHE A 181 8.22 4.06 9.16
N VAL A 182 7.02 3.81 8.61
CA VAL A 182 5.77 4.30 9.21
C VAL A 182 5.53 3.64 10.58
N PRO A 183 5.50 2.29 10.72
CA PRO A 183 5.48 1.65 12.03
C PRO A 183 6.63 2.01 12.97
N ALA A 184 7.82 2.29 12.44
CA ALA A 184 8.97 2.73 13.24
C ALA A 184 8.75 4.14 13.81
N ALA A 185 8.33 5.09 12.99
CA ALA A 185 7.96 6.43 13.41
C ALA A 185 6.84 6.41 14.44
N MET A 186 5.81 5.58 14.23
CA MET A 186 4.76 5.37 15.24
C MET A 186 5.33 4.84 16.56
N ALA A 187 6.29 3.91 16.53
CA ALA A 187 6.94 3.42 17.75
C ALA A 187 7.64 4.55 18.51
N VAL A 188 8.33 5.44 17.80
CA VAL A 188 8.98 6.61 18.38
C VAL A 188 7.96 7.57 18.99
N LEU A 189 6.86 7.86 18.29
CA LEU A 189 5.79 8.73 18.81
C LEU A 189 5.16 8.17 20.09
N TYR A 190 4.89 6.86 20.14
CA TYR A 190 4.41 6.22 21.36
C TYR A 190 5.43 6.25 22.49
N LEU A 191 6.72 6.05 22.18
CA LEU A 191 7.79 6.19 23.17
C LEU A 191 7.82 7.62 23.76
N LEU A 192 7.69 8.64 22.91
CA LEU A 192 7.63 10.04 23.34
C LEU A 192 6.40 10.31 24.22
N LEU A 193 5.23 9.75 23.88
CA LEU A 193 4.02 9.84 24.72
C LEU A 193 4.22 9.17 26.08
N ILE A 194 4.87 8.01 26.13
CA ILE A 194 5.18 7.32 27.39
C ILE A 194 6.12 8.17 28.25
N LEU A 195 7.17 8.73 27.66
CA LEU A 195 8.11 9.62 28.36
C LEU A 195 7.41 10.89 28.85
N TYR A 196 6.52 11.46 28.04
CA TYR A 196 5.71 12.63 28.39
C TYR A 196 4.81 12.36 29.59
N PHE A 197 4.06 11.25 29.60
CA PHE A 197 3.22 10.90 30.75
C PHE A 197 4.06 10.58 31.99
N LYS A 198 5.20 9.90 31.83
CA LYS A 198 6.14 9.66 32.94
C LYS A 198 6.65 10.96 33.56
N ALA A 199 6.98 11.96 32.73
CA ALA A 199 7.45 13.27 33.19
C ALA A 199 6.37 14.09 33.93
N ARG A 200 5.08 13.88 33.61
CA ARG A 200 3.94 14.55 34.29
C ARG A 200 3.41 13.81 35.54
N GLY A 201 4.15 12.83 36.05
CA GLY A 201 3.76 12.08 37.24
C GLY A 201 2.89 10.86 36.96
N GLY A 202 2.97 10.29 35.75
CA GLY A 202 2.30 9.07 35.35
C GLY A 202 1.07 9.30 34.46
N TYR A 203 0.54 8.21 33.92
CA TYR A 203 -0.70 8.24 33.15
C TYR A 203 -1.90 8.45 34.09
N LYS A 204 -2.70 9.48 33.83
CA LYS A 204 -3.92 9.78 34.59
C LYS A 204 -5.09 9.82 33.61
N ALA A 205 -6.01 8.87 33.75
CA ALA A 205 -7.26 8.89 33.01
C ALA A 205 -8.09 10.11 33.44
N VAL A 206 -8.71 10.80 32.48
CA VAL A 206 -9.63 11.90 32.80
C VAL A 206 -10.96 11.28 33.21
N GLN A 207 -11.37 11.47 34.46
CA GLN A 207 -12.71 11.08 34.90
C GLN A 207 -13.68 12.23 34.64
N VAL A 208 -14.89 11.90 34.19
CA VAL A 208 -15.98 12.87 34.17
C VAL A 208 -16.68 12.72 35.52
N ASP A 209 -16.56 13.71 36.39
CA ASP A 209 -17.35 13.75 37.62
C ASP A 209 -18.83 13.65 37.25
N GLY A 210 -19.48 12.59 37.71
CA GLY A 210 -20.88 12.35 37.46
C GLY A 210 -21.72 13.44 38.10
N ALA A 211 -22.28 14.34 37.29
CA ALA A 211 -23.47 15.05 37.68
C ALA A 211 -24.61 14.02 37.75
N ALA A 212 -24.79 13.41 38.92
CA ALA A 212 -26.04 12.78 39.27
C ALA A 212 -27.15 13.85 39.13
N PRO A 213 -28.28 13.58 38.46
CA PRO A 213 -29.43 14.44 38.62
C PRO A 213 -29.86 14.34 40.10
N ALA A 214 -29.56 15.39 40.86
CA ALA A 214 -30.20 15.63 42.15
C ALA A 214 -31.71 15.67 41.88
N GLY A 215 -32.44 14.79 42.56
CA GLY A 215 -33.85 14.61 42.34
C GLY A 215 -34.66 15.87 42.54
N HIS A 216 -35.82 15.91 41.89
CA HIS A 216 -37.10 16.36 42.43
C HIS A 216 -38.22 15.68 41.63
#